data_AF-A0AAV5XVE7-F1
#
_entry.id   AF-A0AAV5XVE7-F1
#
_cell.length_a   1.000
_cell.length_b   1.000
_cell.length_c   1.000
_cell.angle_alpha   90.00
_cell.angle_beta   90.00
_cell.angle_gamma   90.00
#
_symmetry.space_group_name_H-M   'P 1'
#
loop_
_entity.id
_entity.type
_entity.pdbx_description
1 polymer ?
#
loop_
_entity_poly.entity_id
_entity_poly.type
_entity_poly.pdbx_seq_one_letter_code
_entity_poly.pdbx_strand_id
1 'polypeptide(L)'
;MGGFAEYERYDALGLADLVRRGKVTWDALPEDRKDRLQGLVVEHSIVYSRSLIGYRFSEVEAAALPPVQQTLVRTHPVTRRRSLFLGSPASHILGWPVDEGRKLLVPFQLVDTKSVHERRTRCLPRRE
;
A
#
# COMPACT_ATOMS: atom_id res chain seq x y z
N MET A 1 5.42 -3.63 22.30
CA MET A 1 6.72 -2.96 22.14
C MET A 1 7.25 -3.28 20.74
N GLY A 2 7.13 -2.38 19.77
CA GLY A 2 7.64 -2.58 18.40
C GLY A 2 8.10 -1.28 17.74
N GLY A 3 8.57 -0.32 18.54
CA GLY A 3 8.52 1.10 18.17
C GLY A 3 9.76 1.74 17.57
N PHE A 4 10.90 1.05 17.47
CA PHE A 4 12.16 1.73 17.05
C PHE A 4 12.97 0.95 16.00
N ALA A 5 13.01 -0.38 16.06
CA ALA A 5 13.74 -1.20 15.07
C ALA A 5 13.10 -1.17 13.66
N GLU A 6 11.80 -0.87 13.57
CA GLU A 6 11.15 -0.64 12.28
C GLU A 6 11.58 0.70 11.69
N TYR A 7 11.77 1.75 12.50
CA TYR A 7 12.08 3.12 12.07
C TYR A 7 13.43 3.24 11.36
N GLU A 8 14.46 2.53 11.84
CA GLU A 8 15.77 2.44 11.18
C GLU A 8 15.69 1.87 9.75
N ARG A 9 14.77 0.93 9.49
CA ARG A 9 14.55 0.43 8.12
C ARG A 9 13.98 1.50 7.21
N TYR A 10 13.12 2.39 7.71
CA TYR A 10 12.60 3.50 6.90
C TYR A 10 13.69 4.54 6.61
N ASP A 11 14.60 4.76 7.55
CA ASP A 11 15.72 5.70 7.38
C ASP A 11 16.72 5.20 6.33
N ALA A 12 17.05 3.91 6.37
CA ALA A 12 17.84 3.23 5.33
C ALA A 12 17.17 3.24 3.93
N LEU A 13 15.85 3.43 3.88
CA LEU A 13 15.09 3.56 2.64
C LEU A 13 14.82 5.02 2.24
N GLY A 14 15.32 6.01 3.00
CA GLY A 14 15.05 7.43 2.78
C GLY A 14 13.57 7.83 2.97
N LEU A 15 12.78 6.96 3.58
CA LEU A 15 11.34 7.11 3.80
C LEU A 15 11.02 7.68 5.19
N ALA A 16 11.99 7.74 6.10
CA ALA A 16 11.77 8.15 7.49
C ALA A 16 11.09 9.51 7.64
N ASP A 17 11.45 10.52 6.85
CA ASP A 17 10.80 11.83 6.92
C ASP A 17 9.39 11.83 6.29
N LEU A 18 9.14 11.01 5.27
CA LEU A 18 7.82 10.84 4.65
C LEU A 18 6.86 10.08 5.56
N VAL A 19 7.36 9.06 6.24
CA VAL A 19 6.66 8.28 7.28
C VAL A 19 6.36 9.16 8.49
N ARG A 20 7.31 10.01 8.90
CA ARG A 20 7.12 10.99 9.99
C ARG A 20 5.99 11.98 9.68
N ARG A 21 5.90 12.43 8.43
CA ARG A 21 4.85 13.33 7.94
C ARG A 21 3.50 12.62 7.72
N GLY A 22 3.43 11.31 7.92
CA GLY A 22 2.21 10.50 7.76
C GLY A 22 1.70 10.43 6.32
N LYS A 23 2.52 10.82 5.33
CA LYS A 23 2.11 10.91 3.93
C LYS A 23 3.28 10.59 3.01
N VAL A 24 3.18 9.46 2.32
CA VAL A 24 4.06 9.13 1.19
C VAL A 24 3.29 9.40 -0.09
N THR A 25 3.70 10.43 -0.85
CA THR A 25 3.23 10.66 -2.21
C THR A 25 4.28 10.22 -3.21
N TRP A 26 3.85 9.83 -4.40
CA TRP A 26 4.76 9.50 -5.50
C TRP A 26 5.79 10.61 -5.71
N ASP A 27 5.36 11.87 -5.74
CA ASP A 27 6.25 13.02 -5.98
C ASP A 27 7.36 13.16 -4.93
N ALA A 28 7.09 12.78 -3.68
CA ALA A 28 8.01 12.95 -2.57
C ALA A 28 9.03 11.81 -2.45
N LEU A 29 8.86 10.72 -3.21
CA LEU A 29 9.84 9.64 -3.27
C LEU A 29 11.11 10.09 -4.01
N PRO A 30 12.30 9.64 -3.55
CA PRO A 30 13.52 9.85 -4.30
C PRO A 30 13.50 9.04 -5.62
N GLU A 31 14.25 9.52 -6.62
CA GLU A 31 14.18 9.01 -8.00
C GLU A 31 14.61 7.55 -8.11
N ASP A 32 15.64 7.14 -7.37
CA ASP A 32 16.10 5.75 -7.27
C ASP A 32 14.95 4.78 -6.88
N ARG A 33 14.05 5.25 -6.01
CA ARG A 33 12.89 4.48 -5.56
C ARG A 33 11.77 4.51 -6.58
N LYS A 34 11.52 5.65 -7.20
CA LYS A 34 10.55 5.74 -8.30
C LYS A 34 10.91 4.75 -9.41
N ASP A 35 12.17 4.59 -9.75
CA ASP A 35 12.60 3.66 -10.80
C ASP A 35 12.45 2.20 -10.37
N ARG A 36 12.78 1.88 -9.11
CA ARG A 36 12.57 0.52 -8.57
C ARG A 36 11.11 0.11 -8.47
N LEU A 37 10.20 1.06 -8.22
CA LEU A 37 8.78 0.79 -8.04
C LEU A 37 8.00 0.82 -9.36
N GLN A 38 8.58 1.42 -10.42
CA GLN A 38 7.97 1.44 -11.74
C GLN A 38 7.87 0.04 -12.34
N GLY A 39 6.71 -0.29 -12.92
CA GLY A 39 6.48 -1.57 -13.57
C GLY A 39 6.22 -2.75 -12.62
N LEU A 40 6.30 -2.56 -11.31
CA LEU A 40 5.98 -3.62 -10.36
C LEU A 40 4.48 -3.91 -10.33
N VAL A 41 4.14 -5.19 -10.32
CA VAL A 41 2.77 -5.69 -10.19
C VAL A 41 2.63 -6.37 -8.83
N VAL A 42 1.59 -6.00 -8.09
CA VAL A 42 1.29 -6.53 -6.76
C VAL A 42 0.06 -7.40 -6.86
N GLU A 43 0.12 -8.55 -6.21
CA GLU A 43 -1.05 -9.40 -6.02
C GLU A 43 -1.84 -8.93 -4.80
N HIS A 44 -3.13 -8.68 -5.01
CA HIS A 44 -4.07 -8.28 -3.97
C HIS A 44 -5.05 -9.42 -3.68
N SER A 45 -5.04 -9.91 -2.45
CA SER A 45 -5.96 -10.96 -1.97
C SER A 45 -6.66 -10.51 -0.69
N ILE A 46 -7.99 -10.48 -0.73
CA ILE A 46 -8.82 -10.24 0.45
C ILE A 46 -8.76 -11.41 1.43
N VAL A 47 -8.64 -12.64 0.90
CA VAL A 47 -8.49 -13.86 1.71
C VAL A 47 -7.23 -13.75 2.56
N TYR A 48 -6.13 -13.31 1.96
CA TYR A 48 -4.87 -13.08 2.67
C TYR A 48 -5.00 -12.06 3.80
N SER A 49 -5.52 -10.86 3.52
CA SER A 49 -5.54 -9.81 4.56
C SER A 49 -6.49 -10.13 5.70
N ARG A 50 -7.61 -10.79 5.41
CA ARG A 50 -8.58 -11.25 6.41
C ARG A 50 -8.05 -12.44 7.22
N SER A 51 -7.22 -13.29 6.63
CA SER A 51 -6.51 -14.35 7.36
C SER A 51 -5.55 -13.78 8.42
N LEU A 52 -4.91 -12.64 8.15
CA LEU A 52 -4.01 -11.97 9.11
C LEU A 52 -4.75 -11.48 10.37
N ILE A 53 -6.04 -11.14 10.27
CA ILE A 53 -6.87 -10.74 11.43
C ILE A 53 -7.61 -11.93 12.07
N GLY A 54 -7.24 -13.16 11.71
CA GLY A 54 -7.81 -14.39 12.26
C GLY A 54 -9.13 -14.85 11.62
N TYR A 55 -9.55 -14.24 10.51
CA TYR A 55 -10.73 -14.70 9.77
C TYR A 55 -10.34 -15.83 8.82
N ARG A 56 -10.96 -17.00 8.99
CA ARG A 56 -10.75 -18.16 8.13
C ARG A 56 -11.92 -18.31 7.16
N PHE A 57 -11.62 -18.23 5.87
CA PHE A 57 -12.60 -18.55 4.83
C PHE A 57 -12.75 -20.07 4.69
N SER A 58 -13.95 -20.50 4.27
CA SER A 58 -14.11 -21.85 3.72
C SER A 58 -13.42 -21.96 2.35
N GLU A 59 -13.11 -23.18 1.91
CA GLU A 59 -12.49 -23.42 0.59
C GLU A 59 -13.35 -22.87 -0.56
N VAL A 60 -14.68 -22.95 -0.41
CA VAL A 60 -15.64 -22.46 -1.41
C VAL A 60 -15.61 -20.93 -1.51
N GLU A 61 -15.60 -20.22 -0.38
CA GLU A 61 -15.54 -18.76 -0.35
C GLU A 61 -14.17 -18.24 -0.82
N ALA A 62 -13.09 -18.93 -0.47
CA ALA A 62 -11.76 -18.59 -0.92
C ALA A 62 -11.63 -18.74 -2.45
N ALA A 63 -12.21 -19.79 -3.02
CA ALA A 63 -12.24 -19.99 -4.48
C ALA A 63 -13.09 -18.92 -5.21
N ALA A 64 -14.14 -18.41 -4.57
CA ALA A 64 -14.98 -17.34 -5.12
C ALA A 64 -14.30 -15.96 -5.11
N LEU A 65 -13.19 -15.79 -4.38
CA LEU A 65 -12.45 -14.54 -4.23
C LEU A 65 -11.02 -14.68 -4.76
N PRO A 66 -10.83 -14.88 -6.08
CA PRO A 66 -9.51 -15.04 -6.65
C PRO A 66 -8.65 -13.79 -6.42
N PRO A 67 -7.34 -13.95 -6.21
CA PRO A 67 -6.43 -12.83 -6.09
C PRO A 67 -6.40 -12.00 -7.37
N VAL A 68 -6.29 -10.68 -7.23
CA VAL A 68 -6.28 -9.72 -8.34
C VAL A 68 -4.91 -9.08 -8.45
N GLN A 69 -4.37 -9.07 -9.66
CA GLN A 69 -3.08 -8.44 -9.94
C GLN A 69 -3.30 -6.97 -10.32
N GLN A 70 -2.58 -6.05 -9.66
CA GLN A 70 -2.66 -4.62 -9.93
C GLN A 70 -1.25 -4.01 -9.96
N THR A 71 -1.00 -3.06 -10.85
CA THR A 71 0.25 -2.29 -10.84
C THR A 71 0.39 -1.46 -9.58
N LEU A 72 1.58 -1.50 -8.98
CA LEU A 72 1.92 -0.76 -7.77
C LEU A 72 1.82 0.76 -7.98
N VAL A 73 2.15 1.23 -9.17
CA VAL A 73 2.06 2.65 -9.54
C VAL A 73 0.91 2.81 -10.53
N ARG A 74 -0.09 3.61 -10.15
CA ARG A 74 -1.24 3.91 -10.99
C ARG A 74 -1.21 5.38 -11.40
N THR A 75 -1.49 5.63 -12.67
CA THR A 75 -1.69 6.98 -13.19
C THR A 75 -3.17 7.32 -13.16
N HIS A 76 -3.52 8.43 -12.53
CA HIS A 76 -4.90 8.93 -12.52
C HIS A 76 -5.29 9.40 -13.94
N PRO A 77 -6.41 8.94 -14.52
CA PRO A 77 -6.74 9.19 -15.93
C PRO A 77 -6.94 10.67 -16.24
N VAL A 78 -7.57 11.42 -15.34
CA VAL A 78 -7.85 12.86 -15.52
C VAL A 78 -6.65 13.76 -15.20
N THR A 79 -6.11 13.66 -13.98
CA THR A 79 -5.03 14.55 -13.51
C THR A 79 -3.64 14.13 -13.97
N ARG A 80 -3.49 12.94 -14.57
CA ARG A 80 -2.23 12.28 -14.95
C ARG A 80 -1.19 12.17 -13.82
N ARG A 81 -1.60 12.39 -12.57
CA ARG A 81 -0.73 12.21 -11.41
C ARG A 81 -0.52 10.72 -11.17
N ARG A 82 0.72 10.36 -10.85
CA ARG A 82 1.09 9.01 -10.41
C ARG A 82 0.85 8.89 -8.91
N SER A 83 0.33 7.76 -8.48
CA SER A 83 0.08 7.43 -7.08
C SER A 83 0.38 5.96 -6.83
N LEU A 84 0.83 5.65 -5.62
CA LEU A 84 1.01 4.26 -5.19
C LEU A 84 -0.37 3.64 -4.91
N PHE A 85 -0.61 2.44 -5.42
CA PHE A 85 -1.83 1.67 -5.19
C PHE A 85 -1.57 0.61 -4.12
N LEU A 86 -1.61 1.04 -2.86
CA LEU A 86 -1.24 0.23 -1.70
C LEU A 86 -2.42 0.07 -0.74
N GLY A 87 -3.48 -0.58 -1.22
CA GLY A 87 -4.63 -0.92 -0.37
C GLY A 87 -4.38 -2.14 0.53
N SER A 88 -5.27 -2.31 1.52
CA SER A 88 -5.29 -3.43 2.49
C SER A 88 -5.56 -4.87 1.96
N PRO A 89 -5.45 -5.20 0.67
CA PRO A 89 -5.26 -6.60 0.26
C PRO A 89 -3.88 -6.94 -0.34
N ALA A 90 -2.90 -6.03 -0.37
CA ALA A 90 -1.59 -6.32 -0.99
C ALA A 90 -0.82 -7.45 -0.28
N SER A 91 -0.57 -8.54 -1.01
CA SER A 91 0.06 -9.78 -0.52
C SER A 91 1.57 -9.82 -0.78
N HIS A 92 1.97 -9.71 -2.05
CA HIS A 92 3.37 -9.71 -2.49
C HIS A 92 3.51 -9.16 -3.93
N ILE A 93 4.75 -8.94 -4.36
CA ILE A 93 5.09 -8.47 -5.71
C ILE A 93 5.30 -9.68 -6.62
N LEU A 94 4.66 -9.67 -7.79
CA LEU A 94 4.80 -10.72 -8.80
C LEU A 94 6.21 -10.72 -9.40
N GLY A 95 6.76 -11.91 -9.60
CA GLY A 95 8.12 -12.10 -10.13
C GLY A 95 9.23 -11.91 -9.10
N TRP A 96 8.89 -11.64 -7.84
CA TRP A 96 9.83 -11.54 -6.72
C TRP A 96 9.59 -12.66 -5.71
N PRO A 97 10.61 -13.07 -4.94
CA PRO A 97 10.41 -13.90 -3.77
C PRO A 97 9.40 -13.25 -2.82
N VAL A 98 8.45 -14.03 -2.29
CA VAL A 98 7.35 -13.52 -1.44
C VAL A 98 7.86 -12.71 -0.25
N ASP A 99 8.94 -13.16 0.38
CA ASP A 99 9.56 -12.49 1.53
C ASP A 99 10.13 -11.11 1.17
N GLU A 100 10.89 -11.03 0.07
CA GLU A 100 11.45 -9.77 -0.44
C GLU A 100 10.35 -8.81 -0.92
N GLY A 101 9.33 -9.33 -1.60
CA GLY A 101 8.19 -8.54 -2.03
C GLY A 101 7.43 -7.93 -0.85
N ARG A 102 7.22 -8.71 0.22
CA ARG A 102 6.58 -8.21 1.45
C ARG A 102 7.43 -7.18 2.15
N LYS A 103 8.74 -7.40 2.30
CA LYS A 103 9.67 -6.43 2.90
C LYS A 103 9.60 -5.07 2.21
N LEU A 104 9.46 -5.05 0.87
CA LEU A 104 9.31 -3.80 0.14
C LEU A 104 7.98 -3.10 0.40
N LEU A 105 6.88 -3.86 0.58
CA LEU A 105 5.52 -3.31 0.74
C LEU A 105 5.20 -2.81 2.15
N VAL A 106 5.71 -3.49 3.20
CA VAL A 106 5.51 -3.14 4.62
C VAL A 106 5.64 -1.65 4.90
N PRO A 107 6.75 -0.97 4.49
CA PRO A 107 6.92 0.41 4.85
C PRO A 107 5.86 1.34 4.26
N PHE A 108 5.40 1.05 3.05
CA PHE A 108 4.40 1.89 2.42
C PHE A 108 2.97 1.60 2.92
N GLN A 109 2.67 0.35 3.30
CA GLN A 109 1.40 -0.04 3.92
C GLN A 109 1.20 0.65 5.28
N LEU A 110 2.25 0.75 6.10
CA LEU A 110 2.16 1.42 7.40
C LEU A 110 1.81 2.91 7.25
N VAL A 111 2.33 3.59 6.23
CA VAL A 111 2.03 5.01 6.00
C VAL A 111 0.63 5.22 5.45
N ASP A 112 0.16 4.38 4.54
CA ASP A 112 -1.18 4.48 3.97
C ASP A 112 -2.26 4.38 5.08
N THR A 113 -2.12 3.42 6.00
CA THR A 113 -3.04 3.24 7.14
C THR A 113 -3.12 4.45 8.09
N LYS A 114 -2.09 5.30 8.14
CA LYS A 114 -2.08 6.53 8.95
C LYS A 114 -2.60 7.74 8.18
N SER A 115 -2.60 7.69 6.84
CA SER A 115 -3.03 8.80 5.97
C SER A 115 -4.54 8.86 5.73
N VAL A 116 -5.26 7.77 6.02
CA VAL A 116 -6.72 7.75 5.99
C VAL A 116 -7.23 8.51 7.21
N HIS A 117 -7.47 9.82 7.05
CA HIS A 117 -8.72 10.50 7.50
C HIS A 117 -8.75 12.02 7.31
N GLU A 118 -7.71 12.70 6.82
CA GLU A 118 -7.77 14.16 6.66
C GLU A 118 -8.27 14.61 5.27
N ARG A 119 -9.38 14.03 4.82
CA ARG A 119 -10.30 14.79 3.96
C ARG A 119 -11.46 15.23 4.83
N ARG A 120 -11.40 16.48 5.30
CA ARG A 120 -12.60 17.25 5.64
C ARG A 120 -13.43 17.41 4.37
N THR A 121 -14.10 16.35 3.93
CA THR A 121 -15.31 16.51 3.14
C THR A 121 -16.29 17.19 4.07
N ARG A 122 -16.28 18.53 4.04
CA ARG A 122 -17.41 19.31 4.53
C ARG A 122 -18.56 18.84 3.65
N CYS A 123 -19.42 17.96 4.18
CA CYS A 123 -20.66 17.61 3.54
C CYS A 123 -21.36 18.92 3.23
N LEU A 124 -21.42 19.29 1.95
CA LEU A 124 -22.26 20.39 1.54
C LEU A 124 -23.70 19.95 1.86
N PRO A 125 -24.48 20.76 2.60
CA PRO A 125 -25.86 20.41 2.88
C PRO A 125 -26.58 20.20 1.55
N ARG A 126 -27.30 19.07 1.47
CA ARG A 126 -28.16 18.73 0.34
C ARG A 126 -29.18 19.86 0.20
N ARG A 127 -29.12 20.62 -0.89
CA ARG A 127 -30.17 21.60 -1.20
C ARG A 127 -31.44 20.80 -1.55
N GLU A 128 -32.53 21.14 -0.87
CA GLU A 128 -33.88 20.64 -1.13
C GLU A 128 -34.40 21.09 -2.50
#